data_AF-A0A1H0J263-F1
#
_entry.id   AF-A0A1H0J263-F1
#
_cell.length_a   1.000
_cell.length_b   1.000
_cell.length_c   1.000
_cell.angle_alpha   90.00
_cell.angle_beta   90.00
_cell.angle_gamma   90.00
#
_symmetry.space_group_name_H-M   'P 1'
#
loop_
_entity.id
_entity.type
_entity.pdbx_description
1 polymer ?
#
loop_
_entity_poly.entity_id
_entity_poly.type
_entity_poly.pdbx_seq_one_letter_code
_entity_poly.pdbx_strand_id
1 'polypeptide(L)'
;MDNNHLTDDIIQAYIEQEVADNNIALHISACAVCKAKLESYQILMRAMGNIEPETFSFDATALVMQKIEQSENKKITIGSYALTAFLAILILGVFVICIPLIRPVFQLFHAMIANALIVVSALSVFIFLLTAVFRQYKQKEMLLTA
;
A
#
# COMPACT_ATOMS: atom_id res chain seq x y z
N MET A 1 -4.70 -4.37 -31.11
CA MET A 1 -4.92 -5.11 -32.37
C MET A 1 -6.20 -5.87 -32.21
N ASP A 2 -7.18 -5.60 -33.06
CA ASP A 2 -8.41 -6.39 -33.13
C ASP A 2 -8.53 -6.86 -34.58
N ASN A 3 -8.66 -8.17 -34.81
CA ASN A 3 -8.80 -8.76 -36.15
C ASN A 3 -7.72 -8.38 -37.18
N ASN A 4 -6.43 -8.69 -36.88
CA ASN A 4 -5.30 -8.53 -37.82
C ASN A 4 -4.96 -7.10 -38.28
N HIS A 5 -5.63 -6.07 -37.75
CA HIS A 5 -5.41 -4.67 -38.11
C HIS A 5 -5.06 -3.82 -36.88
N LEU A 6 -4.41 -2.68 -37.14
CA LEU A 6 -4.23 -1.63 -36.14
C LEU A 6 -5.58 -1.02 -35.76
N THR A 7 -5.75 -0.77 -34.46
CA THR A 7 -6.90 -0.02 -33.96
C THR A 7 -6.74 1.46 -34.28
N ASP A 8 -7.86 2.17 -34.35
CA ASP A 8 -7.86 3.59 -34.75
C ASP A 8 -7.04 4.45 -33.78
N ASP A 9 -7.09 4.18 -32.48
CA ASP A 9 -6.28 4.84 -31.45
C ASP A 9 -4.77 4.75 -31.74
N ILE A 10 -4.30 3.58 -32.20
CA ILE A 10 -2.87 3.35 -32.49
C ILE A 10 -2.47 4.10 -33.76
N ILE A 11 -3.34 4.15 -34.77
CA ILE A 11 -3.10 4.91 -36.00
C ILE A 11 -3.04 6.41 -35.69
N GLN A 12 -3.94 6.92 -34.85
CA GLN A 12 -3.94 8.32 -34.45
C GLN A 12 -2.70 8.70 -33.63
N ALA A 13 -2.35 7.92 -32.62
CA ALA A 13 -1.15 8.15 -31.79
C ALA A 13 0.15 8.10 -32.62
N TYR A 14 0.18 7.29 -33.68
CA TYR A 14 1.29 7.26 -34.64
C TYR A 14 1.38 8.55 -35.48
N ILE A 15 0.25 9.13 -35.91
CA ILE A 15 0.25 10.40 -36.66
C ILE A 15 0.65 11.57 -35.75
N GLU A 16 0.20 11.58 -34.51
CA GLU A 16 0.52 12.59 -33.49
C GLU A 16 1.96 12.48 -32.95
N GLN A 17 2.73 11.49 -33.43
CA GLN A 17 4.10 11.19 -33.00
C GLN A 17 4.25 10.87 -31.50
N GLU A 18 3.15 10.52 -30.83
CA GLU A 18 3.18 10.08 -29.43
C GLU A 18 3.78 8.68 -29.29
N VAL A 19 3.72 7.87 -30.36
CA VAL A 19 4.27 6.51 -30.39
C VAL A 19 5.19 6.33 -31.59
N ALA A 20 6.47 6.07 -31.32
CA ALA A 20 7.48 5.72 -32.33
C ALA A 20 7.84 4.23 -32.25
N ASP A 21 7.04 3.38 -32.90
CA ASP A 21 7.30 1.94 -33.00
C ASP A 21 7.49 1.51 -34.46
N ASN A 22 8.65 0.90 -34.73
CA ASN A 22 9.01 0.37 -36.04
C ASN A 22 8.06 -0.74 -36.52
N ASN A 23 7.43 -1.49 -35.61
CA ASN A 23 6.47 -2.53 -35.97
C ASN A 23 5.18 -1.95 -36.54
N ILE A 24 4.77 -0.77 -36.06
CA ILE A 24 3.58 -0.04 -36.56
C ILE A 24 3.85 0.46 -37.97
N ALA A 25 5.02 1.04 -38.22
CA ALA A 25 5.44 1.49 -39.55
C ALA A 25 5.52 0.33 -40.57
N LEU A 26 6.07 -0.82 -40.15
CA LEU A 26 6.12 -2.03 -40.97
C LEU A 26 4.71 -2.53 -41.30
N HIS A 27 3.82 -2.60 -40.31
CA HIS A 27 2.44 -3.04 -40.52
C HIS A 27 1.67 -2.12 -41.46
N ILE A 28 1.79 -0.80 -41.30
CA ILE A 28 1.16 0.20 -42.18
C ILE A 28 1.66 0.05 -43.61
N SER A 29 2.96 -0.21 -43.81
CA SER A 29 3.52 -0.39 -45.16
C SER A 29 3.02 -1.67 -45.84
N ALA A 30 2.73 -2.72 -45.07
CA ALA A 30 2.30 -4.02 -45.58
C ALA A 30 0.76 -4.18 -45.69
N CYS A 31 -0.01 -3.42 -44.90
CA CYS A 31 -1.47 -3.56 -44.84
C CYS A 31 -2.18 -2.43 -45.58
N ALA A 32 -2.82 -2.75 -46.71
CA ALA A 32 -3.56 -1.78 -47.53
C ALA A 32 -4.70 -1.08 -46.76
N VAL A 33 -5.38 -1.80 -45.85
CA VAL A 33 -6.49 -1.26 -45.05
C VAL A 33 -5.98 -0.21 -44.05
N CYS A 34 -4.91 -0.52 -43.30
CA CYS A 34 -4.33 0.42 -42.35
C CYS A 34 -3.69 1.63 -43.04
N LYS A 35 -3.11 1.43 -44.24
CA LYS A 35 -2.59 2.53 -45.07
C LYS A 35 -3.70 3.49 -45.51
N ALA A 36 -4.81 2.97 -46.04
CA ALA A 36 -5.94 3.80 -46.45
C ALA A 36 -6.55 4.58 -45.27
N LYS A 37 -6.65 3.95 -44.09
CA LYS A 37 -7.06 4.64 -42.85
C LYS A 37 -6.09 5.76 -42.48
N LEU A 38 -4.79 5.51 -42.47
CA LEU A 38 -3.78 6.54 -42.17
C LEU A 38 -3.91 7.74 -43.11
N GLU A 39 -4.06 7.52 -44.41
CA GLU A 39 -4.25 8.59 -45.40
C GLU A 39 -5.52 9.40 -45.10
N SER A 40 -6.63 8.74 -44.74
CA SER A 40 -7.88 9.43 -44.37
C SER A 40 -7.73 10.32 -43.13
N TYR A 41 -7.06 9.86 -42.07
CA TYR A 41 -6.78 10.65 -40.87
C TYR A 41 -5.82 11.81 -41.16
N GLN A 42 -4.82 11.62 -42.01
CA GLN A 42 -3.92 12.70 -42.44
C GLN A 42 -4.66 13.80 -43.21
N ILE A 43 -5.61 13.44 -44.08
CA ILE A 43 -6.46 14.41 -44.78
C ILE A 43 -7.30 15.18 -43.76
N LEU A 44 -7.93 14.49 -42.81
CA LEU A 44 -8.74 15.11 -41.77
C LEU A 44 -7.92 16.07 -40.89
N MET A 45 -6.73 15.67 -40.43
CA MET A 45 -5.87 16.54 -39.62
C MET A 45 -5.39 17.76 -40.39
N ARG A 46 -5.05 17.62 -41.69
CA ARG A 46 -4.75 18.80 -42.52
C ARG A 46 -5.95 19.72 -42.67
N ALA A 47 -7.15 19.17 -42.85
CA ALA A 47 -8.37 19.96 -42.92
C ALA A 47 -8.65 20.70 -41.60
N MET A 48 -8.44 20.05 -40.45
CA MET A 48 -8.57 20.66 -39.13
C MET A 48 -7.50 21.72 -38.88
N GLY A 49 -6.26 21.50 -39.30
CA GLY A 49 -5.18 22.48 -39.18
C GLY A 49 -5.39 23.75 -40.02
N ASN A 50 -6.23 23.68 -41.05
CA ASN A 50 -6.65 24.83 -41.85
C ASN A 50 -7.82 25.60 -41.24
N ILE A 51 -8.39 25.13 -40.12
CA ILE A 51 -9.41 25.87 -39.38
C ILE A 51 -8.67 27.00 -38.67
N GLU A 52 -8.94 28.24 -39.08
CA GLU A 52 -8.37 29.40 -38.44
C GLU A 52 -8.84 29.45 -36.98
N PRO A 53 -7.92 29.51 -36.00
CA PRO A 53 -8.31 29.54 -34.60
C PRO A 53 -9.12 30.80 -34.33
N GLU A 54 -10.26 30.65 -33.64
CA GLU A 54 -11.05 31.80 -33.23
C GLU A 54 -10.22 32.71 -32.32
N THR A 55 -10.04 33.95 -32.74
CA THR A 55 -9.40 34.96 -31.89
C THR A 55 -10.39 35.40 -30.83
N PHE A 56 -10.16 34.99 -29.59
CA PHE A 56 -10.89 35.53 -28.46
C PHE A 56 -10.56 37.02 -28.31
N SER A 57 -11.57 37.85 -28.07
CA SER A 57 -11.41 39.27 -27.76
C SER A 57 -10.80 39.53 -26.38
N PHE A 58 -10.55 38.47 -25.62
CA PHE A 58 -10.01 38.49 -24.26
C PHE A 58 -8.86 37.49 -24.14
N ASP A 59 -7.98 37.72 -23.17
CA ASP A 59 -6.87 36.81 -22.87
C ASP A 59 -7.40 35.57 -22.14
N ALA A 60 -7.72 34.53 -22.91
CA ALA A 60 -8.17 33.25 -22.39
C ALA A 60 -7.09 32.59 -21.49
N THR A 61 -5.81 32.81 -21.79
CA THR A 61 -4.70 32.26 -20.99
C THR A 61 -4.70 32.88 -19.60
N ALA A 62 -4.81 34.20 -19.51
CA ALA A 62 -4.88 34.90 -18.23
C ALA A 62 -6.08 34.44 -17.37
N LEU A 63 -7.25 34.28 -17.98
CA LEU A 63 -8.47 33.79 -17.31
C LEU A 63 -8.31 32.37 -16.76
N VAL A 64 -7.70 31.47 -17.55
CA VAL A 64 -7.45 30.09 -17.13
C VAL A 64 -6.42 30.04 -16.01
N MET A 65 -5.31 30.78 -16.14
CA MET A 65 -4.25 30.82 -15.12
C MET A 65 -4.77 31.37 -13.79
N GLN A 66 -5.59 32.42 -13.81
CA GLN A 66 -6.23 32.96 -12.61
C GLN A 66 -7.08 31.91 -11.90
N LYS A 67 -7.75 31.02 -12.64
CA LYS A 67 -8.59 29.97 -12.06
C LYS A 67 -7.76 28.85 -11.44
N ILE A 68 -6.63 28.50 -12.06
CA ILE A 68 -5.71 27.47 -11.56
C ILE A 68 -5.07 27.92 -10.25
N GLU A 69 -4.52 29.14 -10.20
CA GLU A 69 -3.91 29.72 -9.00
C GLU A 69 -4.90 29.81 -7.82
N GLN A 70 -6.16 30.14 -8.10
CA GLN A 70 -7.20 30.19 -7.09
C GLN A 70 -7.56 28.80 -6.53
N SER A 71 -7.36 27.74 -7.30
CA SER A 71 -7.62 26.35 -6.87
C SER A 71 -6.50 25.79 -5.99
N GLU A 72 -5.24 26.15 -6.27
CA GLU A 72 -4.08 25.75 -5.49
C GLU A 72 -4.07 26.47 -4.13
N ASN A 73 -4.50 27.73 -4.11
CA ASN A 73 -4.69 28.52 -2.90
C ASN A 73 -6.01 28.24 -2.15
N LYS A 74 -6.60 27.04 -2.30
CA LYS A 74 -7.72 26.62 -1.45
C LYS A 74 -7.23 26.49 -0.01
N LYS A 75 -7.35 27.60 0.72
CA LYS A 75 -6.93 27.79 2.10
C LYS A 75 -7.32 26.59 2.95
N ILE A 76 -6.33 26.01 3.62
CA ILE A 76 -6.47 25.09 4.75
C ILE A 76 -7.59 25.66 5.64
N THR A 77 -8.74 25.01 5.62
CA THR A 77 -9.93 25.50 6.29
C THR A 77 -9.79 25.33 7.80
N ILE A 78 -10.37 26.23 8.59
CA ILE A 78 -10.38 26.16 10.06
C ILE A 78 -10.86 24.77 10.55
N GLY A 79 -11.74 24.11 9.79
CA GLY A 79 -12.19 22.73 10.05
C GLY A 79 -11.09 21.68 10.00
N SER A 80 -10.07 21.84 9.13
CA SER A 80 -8.94 20.91 9.07
C SER A 80 -8.04 21.03 10.31
N TYR A 81 -7.82 22.23 10.83
CA TYR A 81 -7.04 22.42 12.05
C TYR A 81 -7.77 21.88 13.29
N ALA A 82 -9.09 22.07 13.35
CA ALA A 82 -9.93 21.51 14.42
C ALA A 82 -9.92 19.97 14.41
N LEU A 83 -9.95 19.35 13.23
CA LEU A 83 -9.88 17.89 13.09
C LEU A 83 -8.51 17.36 13.52
N THR A 84 -7.43 18.00 13.09
CA THR A 84 -6.06 17.62 13.50
C THR A 84 -5.86 17.78 15.01
N ALA A 85 -6.36 18.87 15.61
CA ALA A 85 -6.30 19.08 17.04
C ALA A 85 -7.11 18.04 17.83
N PHE A 86 -8.31 17.70 17.36
CA PHE A 86 -9.13 16.65 17.96
C PHE A 86 -8.45 15.28 17.90
N LEU A 87 -7.85 14.93 16.76
CA LEU A 87 -7.13 13.67 16.59
C LEU A 87 -5.92 13.59 17.54
N ALA A 88 -5.17 14.68 17.67
CA ALA A 88 -4.03 14.76 18.59
C ALA A 88 -4.44 14.57 20.05
N ILE A 89 -5.55 15.19 20.47
CA ILE A 89 -6.09 15.04 21.84
C ILE A 89 -6.54 13.59 22.09
N LEU A 90 -7.18 12.95 21.12
CA LEU A 90 -7.64 11.56 21.25
C LEU A 90 -6.45 10.62 21.43
N ILE A 91 -5.43 10.74 20.59
CA ILE A 91 -4.20 9.94 20.69
C ILE A 91 -3.55 10.15 22.06
N LEU A 92 -3.35 11.40 22.48
CA LEU A 92 -2.76 11.72 23.78
C LEU A 92 -3.58 11.13 24.94
N GLY A 93 -4.90 11.23 24.87
CA GLY A 93 -5.83 10.68 25.87
C GLY A 93 -5.72 9.17 26.00
N VAL A 94 -5.65 8.45 24.87
CA VAL A 94 -5.44 6.99 24.85
C VAL A 94 -4.10 6.65 25.51
N PHE A 95 -3.02 7.36 25.18
CA PHE A 95 -1.71 7.10 25.79
C PHE A 95 -1.72 7.32 27.31
N VAL A 96 -2.33 8.42 27.79
CA VAL A 96 -2.39 8.74 29.23
C VAL A 96 -3.24 7.72 30.00
N ILE A 97 -4.31 7.19 29.41
CA ILE A 97 -5.20 6.23 30.06
C ILE A 97 -4.63 4.80 29.99
N CYS A 98 -4.08 4.38 28.85
CA CYS A 98 -3.63 3.01 28.65
C CYS A 98 -2.29 2.70 29.32
N ILE A 99 -1.33 3.63 29.35
CA ILE A 99 -0.01 3.40 29.98
C ILE A 99 -0.09 2.99 31.47
N PRO A 100 -0.84 3.69 32.35
CA PRO A 100 -0.93 3.31 33.75
C PRO A 100 -1.70 2.00 33.96
N LEU A 101 -2.57 1.62 33.02
CA LEU A 101 -3.35 0.37 33.08
C LEU A 101 -2.51 -0.85 32.66
N ILE A 102 -1.56 -0.68 31.74
CA ILE A 102 -0.70 -1.78 31.26
C ILE A 102 0.29 -2.23 32.35
N ARG A 103 0.84 -1.31 33.16
CA ARG A 103 1.80 -1.63 34.22
C ARG A 103 1.33 -2.69 35.22
N PRO A 104 0.16 -2.54 35.89
CA PRO A 104 -0.31 -3.52 36.87
C PRO A 104 -0.67 -4.86 36.22
N VAL A 105 -1.23 -4.84 35.00
CA VAL A 105 -1.56 -6.07 34.26
C VAL A 105 -0.28 -6.86 33.95
N PHE A 106 0.79 -6.20 33.52
CA PHE A 106 2.07 -6.84 33.23
C PHE A 106 2.74 -7.41 34.49
N GLN A 107 2.67 -6.68 35.61
CA GLN A 107 3.23 -7.16 36.89
C GLN A 107 2.50 -8.39 37.42
N LEU A 108 1.17 -8.42 37.29
CA LEU A 108 0.35 -9.54 37.73
C LEU A 108 0.59 -10.79 36.86
N PHE A 109 0.76 -10.59 35.56
CA PHE A 109 1.13 -11.66 34.62
C PHE A 109 2.53 -12.21 34.90
N HIS A 110 3.51 -11.33 35.17
CA HIS A 110 4.87 -11.73 35.51
C HIS A 110 4.93 -12.51 36.83
N ALA A 111 4.20 -12.07 37.85
CA ALA A 111 4.12 -12.77 39.14
C ALA A 111 3.48 -14.16 39.00
N MET A 112 2.41 -14.30 38.19
CA MET A 112 1.81 -15.61 37.94
C MET A 112 2.76 -16.57 37.24
N ILE A 113 3.45 -16.13 36.19
CA ILE A 113 4.40 -16.98 35.45
C ILE A 113 5.58 -17.37 36.34
N ALA A 114 6.15 -16.43 37.10
CA ALA A 114 7.27 -16.70 38.00
C ALA A 114 6.89 -17.71 39.09
N ASN A 115 5.72 -17.55 39.72
CA ASN A 115 5.24 -18.48 40.73
C ASN A 115 4.96 -19.87 40.15
N ALA A 116 4.35 -19.95 38.96
CA ALA A 116 4.13 -21.22 38.28
C ALA A 116 5.45 -21.95 37.98
N LEU A 117 6.48 -21.22 37.54
CA LEU A 117 7.79 -21.77 37.24
C LEU A 117 8.51 -22.27 38.51
N ILE A 118 8.39 -21.55 39.62
CA ILE A 118 8.90 -21.99 40.93
C ILE A 118 8.19 -23.28 41.38
N VAL A 119 6.86 -23.32 41.29
CA VAL A 119 6.09 -24.53 41.67
C VAL A 119 6.47 -25.72 40.81
N VAL A 120 6.53 -25.56 39.48
CA VAL A 120 6.87 -26.66 38.55
C VAL A 120 8.30 -27.16 38.79
N SER A 121 9.26 -26.26 39.00
CA SER A 121 10.65 -26.65 39.27
C SER A 121 10.79 -27.33 40.63
N ALA A 122 10.14 -26.84 41.69
CA ALA A 122 10.13 -27.47 43.01
C ALA A 122 9.51 -28.87 42.95
N LEU A 123 8.39 -29.03 42.24
CA LEU A 123 7.68 -30.29 42.10
C LEU A 123 8.51 -31.31 41.28
N SER A 124 9.20 -30.84 40.25
CA SER A 124 10.14 -31.66 39.47
C SER A 124 11.30 -32.18 40.32
N VAL A 125 11.95 -31.30 41.10
CA VAL A 125 13.03 -31.70 42.01
C VAL A 125 12.52 -32.68 43.07
N PHE A 126 11.33 -32.46 43.60
CA PHE A 126 10.72 -33.34 44.58
C PHE A 126 10.46 -34.75 44.04
N ILE A 127 9.88 -34.86 42.84
CA ILE A 127 9.67 -36.16 42.16
C ILE A 127 11.01 -36.84 41.89
N PHE A 128 12.01 -36.09 41.46
CA PHE A 128 13.35 -36.63 41.21
C PHE A 128 13.97 -37.21 42.48
N LEU A 129 13.90 -36.49 43.60
CA LEU A 129 14.40 -36.95 44.90
C LEU A 129 13.65 -38.21 45.38
N LEU A 130 12.32 -38.24 45.27
CA LEU A 130 11.54 -39.43 45.61
C LEU A 130 11.99 -40.63 44.78
N THR A 131 12.15 -40.46 43.47
CA THR A 131 12.60 -41.52 42.57
C THR A 131 13.99 -42.03 42.94
N ALA A 132 14.91 -41.12 43.30
CA ALA A 132 16.26 -41.47 43.74
C ALA A 132 16.24 -42.28 45.05
N VAL A 133 15.44 -41.86 46.04
CA VAL A 133 15.30 -42.56 47.32
C VAL A 133 14.67 -43.95 47.13
N PHE A 134 13.61 -44.06 46.32
CA PHE A 134 13.01 -45.35 45.99
C PHE A 134 13.99 -46.30 45.30
N ARG A 135 14.80 -45.80 44.37
CA ARG A 135 15.86 -46.59 43.72
C ARG A 135 16.90 -47.08 44.73
N GLN A 136 17.36 -46.22 45.63
CA GLN A 136 18.32 -46.61 46.67
C GLN A 136 17.73 -47.64 47.63
N TYR A 137 16.47 -47.50 48.02
CA TYR A 137 15.80 -48.46 48.89
C TYR A 137 15.73 -49.84 48.23
N LYS A 138 15.28 -49.91 46.98
CA LYS A 138 15.20 -51.16 46.20
C LYS A 138 16.58 -51.83 46.01
N GLN A 139 17.63 -51.05 45.80
CA GLN A 139 19.00 -51.58 45.72
C GLN A 139 19.46 -52.19 47.05
N LYS A 140 19.14 -51.54 48.18
CA LYS A 140 19.46 -52.08 49.51
C LYS A 140 18.70 -53.36 49.82
N GLU A 141 17.43 -53.48 49.43
CA GLU A 141 16.68 -54.72 49.58
C GLU A 141 17.28 -55.88 48.78
N MET A 142 17.70 -55.65 47.53
CA MET A 142 18.35 -56.69 46.72
C MET A 142 19.69 -57.17 47.30
N LEU A 143 20.47 -56.26 47.93
CA LEU A 143 21.75 -56.61 48.54
C LEU A 143 21.63 -57.40 49.86
N LEU A 144 20.48 -57.30 50.54
CA LEU A 144 20.21 -58.02 51.80
C LEU A 144 19.49 -59.35 51.58
N THR A 145 18.99 -59.61 50.37
CA THR A 145 18.28 -60.85 49.98
C THR A 145 19.11 -61.78 49.09
N ALA A 146 20.36 -61.41 48.78
CA ALA A 146 21.37 -62.23 48.11
C ALA A 146 22.38 -62.78 49.14
#